data_AF-A9G270-F1
#
_entry.id   AF-A9G270-F1
#
_cell.length_a   1.000
_cell.length_b   1.000
_cell.length_c   1.000
_cell.angle_alpha   90.00
_cell.angle_beta   90.00
_cell.angle_gamma   90.00
#
_symmetry.space_group_name_H-M   'P 1'
#
loop_
_entity.id
_entity.type
_entity.pdbx_description
1 polymer ?
#
loop_
_entity_poly.entity_id
_entity_poly.type
_entity_poly.pdbx_seq_one_letter_code
_entity_poly.pdbx_strand_id
1 'polypeptide(L)'
;MRGRRYRTLTSSLAYGRRRTCGLCLLRGRDKRATVIVARALRVQVGGYPLKLVPSFTIALALAMLPGCGASLSGLCEDKCDCTGSCSERDEVECVDALEDAERSAGYDGCEDQFDEAISCIDDEFVCDGRDVAIAGCNTVLENLRECAGLPVYGAVVAQFF
;
A
#
# COMPACT_ATOMS: atom_id res chain seq x y z
N MET A 1 -42.24 -45.31 -0.73
CA MET A 1 -42.02 -43.98 -1.35
C MET A 1 -40.61 -43.93 -1.91
N ARG A 2 -40.43 -43.19 -3.01
CA ARG A 2 -39.23 -42.99 -3.85
C ARG A 2 -38.02 -42.58 -2.98
N GLY A 3 -36.75 -42.94 -3.20
CA GLY A 3 -36.02 -43.28 -4.42
C GLY A 3 -34.85 -42.30 -4.59
N ARG A 4 -33.60 -42.74 -4.37
CA ARG A 4 -32.39 -42.50 -5.21
C ARG A 4 -31.08 -42.79 -4.45
N ARG A 5 -30.24 -43.57 -5.13
CA ARG A 5 -28.80 -43.80 -4.89
C ARG A 5 -28.02 -42.51 -5.20
N TYR A 6 -26.81 -42.36 -4.65
CA TYR A 6 -25.54 -42.43 -5.39
C TYR A 6 -24.34 -42.36 -4.42
N ARG A 7 -23.49 -43.40 -4.47
CA ARG A 7 -22.05 -43.31 -4.14
C ARG A 7 -21.35 -42.75 -5.38
N THR A 8 -20.49 -41.75 -5.19
CA THR A 8 -19.43 -41.31 -6.11
C THR A 8 -18.39 -40.61 -5.23
N LEU A 9 -17.26 -41.27 -4.93
CA LEU A 9 -16.00 -41.16 -5.67
C LEU A 9 -15.32 -39.80 -5.48
N THR A 10 -14.28 -39.83 -4.63
CA THR A 10 -12.97 -39.17 -4.79
C THR A 10 -12.78 -38.35 -6.06
N SER A 11 -12.55 -37.05 -5.88
CA SER A 11 -11.73 -36.16 -6.72
C SER A 11 -11.58 -34.87 -5.90
N SER A 12 -10.45 -34.62 -5.23
CA SER A 12 -9.28 -33.96 -5.82
C SER A 12 -9.70 -32.91 -6.85
N LEU A 13 -9.59 -31.64 -6.45
CA LEU A 13 -9.49 -30.39 -7.21
C LEU A 13 -9.98 -29.29 -6.23
N ALA A 14 -9.18 -28.86 -5.25
CA ALA A 14 -8.13 -27.89 -5.50
C ALA A 14 -8.55 -26.87 -6.58
N TYR A 15 -9.60 -26.09 -6.29
CA TYR A 15 -9.87 -24.86 -7.02
C TYR A 15 -9.50 -23.66 -6.16
N GLY A 16 -8.23 -23.66 -5.74
CA GLY A 16 -7.53 -22.42 -5.42
C GLY A 16 -7.39 -21.63 -6.72
N ARG A 17 -8.36 -20.75 -7.00
CA ARG A 17 -8.09 -19.58 -7.84
C ARG A 17 -7.29 -18.60 -6.99
N ARG A 18 -6.02 -18.94 -6.79
CA ARG A 18 -4.96 -17.94 -6.71
C ARG A 18 -5.05 -17.21 -8.05
N ARG A 19 -5.77 -16.09 -8.08
CA ARG A 19 -5.31 -15.00 -8.94
C ARG A 19 -3.98 -14.61 -8.33
N THR A 20 -2.94 -15.24 -8.85
CA THR A 20 -1.58 -14.75 -8.73
C THR A 20 -1.57 -13.37 -9.36
N CYS A 21 -1.97 -12.35 -8.59
CA CYS A 21 -1.32 -11.06 -8.71
C CYS A 21 0.15 -11.37 -8.45
N GLY A 22 0.94 -11.41 -9.52
CA GLY A 22 2.35 -11.75 -9.51
C GLY A 22 3.24 -10.73 -8.80
N LEU A 23 2.71 -9.99 -7.81
CA LEU A 23 3.42 -8.92 -7.10
C LEU A 23 3.22 -8.89 -5.58
N CYS A 24 2.52 -9.85 -4.96
CA CYS A 24 2.47 -9.95 -3.48
C CYS A 24 3.41 -11.03 -2.94
N LEU A 25 4.71 -10.91 -3.23
CA LEU A 25 5.72 -11.86 -2.76
C LEU A 25 6.92 -11.19 -2.08
N LEU A 26 6.70 -10.15 -1.26
CA LEU A 26 7.78 -9.59 -0.42
C LEU A 26 7.36 -9.11 0.99
N ARG A 27 6.24 -9.59 1.57
CA ARG A 27 5.97 -9.40 3.01
C ARG A 27 6.49 -10.62 3.78
N GLY A 28 7.81 -10.67 3.93
CA GLY A 28 8.54 -11.72 4.63
C GLY A 28 9.95 -11.28 4.97
N ARG A 29 10.18 -10.95 6.25
CA ARG A 29 11.48 -10.64 6.85
C ARG A 29 12.60 -11.55 6.31
N ASP A 30 13.57 -10.98 5.60
CA ASP A 30 14.94 -11.47 5.67
C ASP A 30 15.96 -10.36 5.35
N LYS A 31 16.68 -9.96 6.39
CA LYS A 31 17.87 -9.11 6.29
C LYS A 31 18.99 -9.96 5.69
N ARG A 32 19.09 -10.09 4.36
CA ARG A 32 20.26 -10.52 3.56
C ARG A 32 19.78 -11.09 2.21
N ALA A 33 19.80 -10.30 1.14
CA ALA A 33 19.91 -10.85 -0.20
C ALA A 33 20.28 -9.74 -1.19
N THR A 34 21.58 -9.52 -1.29
CA THR A 34 22.20 -8.83 -2.41
C THR A 34 21.94 -9.62 -3.70
N VAL A 35 21.69 -8.88 -4.80
CA VAL A 35 21.77 -9.30 -6.20
C VAL A 35 20.63 -10.23 -6.67
N ILE A 36 19.80 -9.75 -7.60
CA ILE A 36 19.56 -10.30 -8.96
C ILE A 36 18.42 -9.48 -9.58
N VAL A 37 18.75 -8.41 -10.31
CA VAL A 37 17.94 -7.97 -11.46
C VAL A 37 18.89 -7.46 -12.55
N ALA A 38 19.70 -8.36 -13.09
CA ALA A 38 20.50 -8.11 -14.28
C ALA A 38 19.87 -8.85 -15.45
N ARG A 39 18.65 -8.48 -15.89
CA ARG A 39 18.11 -9.02 -17.14
C ARG A 39 16.92 -8.32 -17.79
N ALA A 40 16.81 -7.00 -17.76
CA ALA A 40 15.86 -6.33 -18.65
C ALA A 40 16.19 -4.85 -18.85
N LEU A 41 17.20 -4.54 -19.67
CA LEU A 41 17.30 -3.23 -20.33
C LEU A 41 18.24 -3.34 -21.53
N ARG A 42 17.77 -4.00 -22.59
CA ARG A 42 18.15 -3.61 -23.95
C ARG A 42 17.12 -2.58 -24.40
N VAL A 43 17.31 -1.33 -23.98
CA VAL A 43 16.71 -0.18 -24.65
C VAL A 43 17.84 0.54 -25.35
N GLN A 44 17.77 0.43 -26.67
CA GLN A 44 18.60 1.08 -27.64
C GLN A 44 18.45 2.61 -27.49
N VAL A 45 19.50 3.31 -27.08
CA VAL A 45 19.64 4.75 -27.38
C VAL A 45 20.99 4.92 -28.05
N GLY A 46 20.95 5.31 -29.32
CA GLY A 46 22.11 5.44 -30.17
C GLY A 46 23.00 6.63 -29.80
N GLY A 47 24.30 6.44 -30.04
CA GLY A 47 25.09 7.36 -30.85
C GLY A 47 25.50 8.69 -30.25
N TYR A 48 26.43 8.68 -29.29
CA TYR A 48 27.30 9.84 -29.03
C TYR A 48 28.75 9.35 -28.79
N PRO A 49 29.76 9.99 -29.40
CA PRO A 49 31.15 9.55 -29.31
C PRO A 49 31.70 9.78 -27.90
N LEU A 50 32.17 8.71 -27.25
CA LEU A 50 32.85 8.76 -25.96
C LEU A 50 34.08 9.68 -26.03
N LYS A 51 33.97 10.86 -25.41
CA LYS A 51 35.13 11.56 -24.85
C LYS A 51 35.06 11.42 -23.33
N LEU A 52 36.06 10.74 -22.79
CA LEU A 52 36.32 10.62 -21.36
C LEU A 52 36.45 12.01 -20.72
N VAL A 53 35.63 12.29 -19.71
CA VAL A 53 35.72 13.43 -18.79
C VAL A 53 35.43 12.88 -17.39
N PRO A 54 36.17 13.30 -16.35
CA PRO A 54 36.36 12.51 -15.14
C PRO A 54 35.12 12.44 -14.27
N SER A 55 35.03 11.29 -13.61
CA SER A 55 34.21 10.92 -12.47
C SER A 55 34.00 12.07 -11.48
N PHE A 56 32.77 12.52 -11.32
CA PHE A 56 32.08 12.95 -10.08
C PHE A 56 30.80 13.68 -10.50
N THR A 57 29.67 13.40 -9.84
CA THR A 57 28.29 13.79 -10.21
C THR A 57 27.75 12.95 -11.38
N ILE A 58 26.68 12.17 -11.29
CA ILE A 58 25.35 12.42 -10.72
C ILE A 58 24.83 11.07 -10.18
N ALA A 59 24.86 10.87 -8.87
CA ALA A 59 24.16 9.78 -8.19
C ALA A 59 22.95 10.35 -7.42
N LEU A 60 22.17 11.19 -8.10
CA LEU A 60 21.00 11.88 -7.53
C LEU A 60 19.82 11.77 -8.50
N ALA A 61 19.36 10.55 -8.79
CA ALA A 61 18.22 10.31 -9.66
C ALA A 61 17.35 9.13 -9.20
N LEU A 62 17.31 8.84 -7.89
CA LEU A 62 16.50 7.76 -7.31
C LEU A 62 15.55 8.24 -6.20
N ALA A 63 15.52 9.53 -5.86
CA ALA A 63 14.62 10.07 -4.82
C ALA A 63 13.29 10.62 -5.37
N MET A 64 13.03 10.48 -6.67
CA MET A 64 11.79 10.91 -7.32
C MET A 64 11.05 9.71 -7.93
N LEU A 65 10.81 8.69 -7.12
CA LEU A 65 9.79 7.69 -7.41
C LEU A 65 8.52 8.14 -6.68
N PRO A 66 7.65 8.97 -7.29
CA PRO A 66 6.30 9.08 -6.78
C PRO A 66 5.63 7.72 -6.97
N GLY A 67 5.05 7.15 -5.91
CA GLY A 67 4.03 6.11 -6.10
C GLY A 67 4.44 4.66 -5.89
N CYS A 68 5.26 4.35 -4.89
CA CYS A 68 4.94 3.17 -4.06
C CYS A 68 4.47 3.65 -2.67
N GLY A 69 3.50 4.57 -2.67
CA GLY A 69 2.72 4.85 -1.46
C GLY A 69 1.80 3.67 -1.16
N ALA A 70 1.43 3.51 0.11
CA ALA A 70 0.45 2.49 0.51
C ALA A 70 -0.87 2.75 -0.24
N SER A 71 -1.46 1.69 -0.80
CA SER A 71 -2.72 1.80 -1.51
C SER A 71 -3.86 2.02 -0.50
N LEU A 72 -4.59 3.13 -0.59
CA LEU A 72 -5.72 3.45 0.30
C LEU A 72 -6.76 2.30 0.33
N SER A 73 -7.03 1.69 -0.82
CA SER A 73 -7.93 0.52 -0.89
C SER A 73 -7.41 -0.68 -0.09
N GLY A 74 -6.11 -0.96 -0.14
CA GLY A 74 -5.52 -2.06 0.64
C GLY A 74 -5.58 -1.79 2.14
N LEU A 75 -5.34 -0.54 2.54
CA LEU A 75 -5.40 -0.12 3.94
C LEU A 75 -6.83 -0.23 4.52
N CYS A 76 -7.84 0.17 3.73
CA CYS A 76 -9.24 0.02 4.10
C CYS A 76 -9.69 -1.46 4.10
N GLU A 77 -9.22 -2.27 3.16
CA GLU A 77 -9.46 -3.73 3.15
C GLU A 77 -8.88 -4.38 4.41
N ASP A 78 -7.63 -4.07 4.78
CA ASP A 78 -6.96 -4.58 5.98
C ASP A 78 -7.68 -4.16 7.28
N LYS A 79 -8.18 -2.91 7.35
CA LYS A 79 -9.06 -2.44 8.43
C LYS A 79 -10.36 -3.22 8.50
N CYS A 80 -11.00 -3.43 7.36
CA CYS A 80 -12.27 -4.14 7.26
C CYS A 80 -12.13 -5.61 7.68
N ASP A 81 -11.05 -6.26 7.26
CA ASP A 81 -10.68 -7.62 7.67
C ASP A 81 -10.39 -7.71 9.18
N CYS A 82 -9.70 -6.72 9.74
CA CYS A 82 -9.43 -6.67 11.18
C CYS A 82 -10.70 -6.50 12.02
N THR A 83 -11.53 -5.51 11.71
CA THR A 83 -12.74 -5.21 12.50
C THR A 83 -13.84 -6.28 12.32
N GLY A 84 -13.81 -7.03 11.21
CA GLY A 84 -14.76 -8.08 10.86
C GLY A 84 -16.21 -7.60 10.72
N SER A 85 -16.43 -6.28 10.69
CA SER A 85 -17.74 -5.63 10.78
C SER A 85 -18.02 -4.67 9.61
N CYS A 86 -17.19 -4.75 8.56
CA CYS A 86 -17.22 -3.84 7.43
C CYS A 86 -18.02 -4.43 6.27
N SER A 87 -18.98 -3.64 5.77
CA SER A 87 -19.70 -3.92 4.53
C SER A 87 -18.88 -3.40 3.34
N GLU A 88 -19.16 -3.87 2.12
CA GLU A 88 -18.57 -3.31 0.89
C GLU A 88 -18.76 -1.77 0.81
N ARG A 89 -19.88 -1.27 1.34
CA ARG A 89 -20.11 0.17 1.43
C ARG A 89 -19.14 0.86 2.39
N ASP A 90 -18.87 0.27 3.55
CA ASP A 90 -18.01 0.87 4.57
C ASP A 90 -16.55 0.93 4.08
N GLU A 91 -16.12 -0.06 3.30
CA GLU A 91 -14.83 -0.06 2.61
C GLU A 91 -14.73 1.08 1.61
N VAL A 92 -15.75 1.26 0.75
CA VAL A 92 -15.79 2.37 -0.22
C VAL A 92 -15.79 3.72 0.48
N GLU A 93 -16.58 3.91 1.54
CA GLU A 93 -16.63 5.17 2.27
C GLU A 93 -15.30 5.45 3.00
N CYS A 94 -14.56 4.42 3.40
CA CYS A 94 -13.19 4.56 3.92
C CYS A 94 -12.24 5.07 2.84
N VAL A 95 -12.28 4.49 1.65
CA VAL A 95 -11.45 4.91 0.51
C VAL A 95 -11.79 6.34 0.09
N ASP A 96 -13.08 6.64 -0.11
CA ASP A 96 -13.56 7.97 -0.53
C ASP A 96 -13.14 9.05 0.48
N ALA A 97 -13.24 8.77 1.78
CA ALA A 97 -12.82 9.71 2.82
C ALA A 97 -11.31 9.99 2.80
N LEU A 98 -10.49 8.97 2.53
CA LEU A 98 -9.04 9.13 2.43
C LEU A 98 -8.64 9.83 1.13
N GLU A 99 -9.27 9.53 0.00
CA GLU A 99 -9.04 10.22 -1.28
C GLU A 99 -9.45 11.70 -1.22
N ASP A 100 -10.55 12.01 -0.53
CA ASP A 100 -10.97 13.40 -0.32
C ASP A 100 -10.01 14.15 0.62
N ALA A 101 -9.44 13.45 1.62
CA ALA A 101 -8.41 14.00 2.49
C ALA A 101 -7.08 14.24 1.74
N GLU A 102 -6.64 13.29 0.91
CA GLU A 102 -5.48 13.43 0.03
C GLU A 102 -5.64 14.64 -0.89
N ARG A 103 -6.80 14.75 -1.57
CA ARG A 103 -7.10 15.86 -2.46
C ARG A 103 -7.09 17.20 -1.73
N SER A 104 -7.64 17.23 -0.51
CA SER A 104 -7.63 18.43 0.34
C SER A 104 -6.21 18.83 0.75
N ALA A 105 -5.40 17.86 1.18
CA ALA A 105 -3.98 18.07 1.45
C ALA A 105 -3.24 18.58 0.21
N GLY A 106 -3.57 18.08 -0.98
CA GLY A 106 -3.03 18.55 -2.25
C GLY A 106 -3.36 20.00 -2.58
N TYR A 107 -4.57 20.47 -2.26
CA TYR A 107 -4.90 21.88 -2.41
C TYR A 107 -4.09 22.79 -1.49
N ASP A 108 -3.69 22.29 -0.32
CA ASP A 108 -2.87 23.00 0.65
C ASP A 108 -1.34 22.82 0.43
N GLY A 109 -0.94 21.97 -0.53
CA GLY A 109 0.47 21.65 -0.80
C GLY A 109 1.10 20.72 0.23
N CYS A 110 0.28 19.90 0.90
CA CYS A 110 0.63 19.02 2.00
C CYS A 110 0.59 17.52 1.63
N GLU A 111 0.71 17.21 0.33
CA GLU A 111 0.66 15.84 -0.22
C GLU A 111 1.73 14.95 0.43
N ASP A 112 2.95 15.48 0.60
CA ASP A 112 4.06 14.75 1.22
C ASP A 112 3.73 14.31 2.66
N GLN A 113 3.11 15.19 3.46
CA GLN A 113 2.73 14.87 4.84
C GLN A 113 1.57 13.88 4.90
N PHE A 114 0.66 13.94 3.91
CA PHE A 114 -0.42 12.97 3.80
C PHE A 114 0.14 11.58 3.46
N ASP A 115 0.98 11.49 2.44
CA ASP A 115 1.63 10.24 2.03
C ASP A 115 2.46 9.63 3.17
N GLU A 116 3.22 10.46 3.89
CA GLU A 116 4.00 10.00 5.04
C GLU A 116 3.09 9.46 6.15
N ALA A 117 1.94 10.12 6.41
CA ALA A 117 0.98 9.67 7.41
C ALA A 117 0.35 8.32 7.03
N ILE A 118 -0.12 8.18 5.79
CA ILE A 118 -0.70 6.93 5.29
C ILE A 118 0.34 5.80 5.27
N SER A 119 1.58 6.08 4.85
CA SER A 119 2.66 5.10 4.88
C SER A 119 2.97 4.64 6.31
N CYS A 120 3.00 5.55 7.27
CA CYS A 120 3.20 5.19 8.68
C CYS A 120 2.06 4.28 9.17
N ILE A 121 0.81 4.62 8.84
CA ILE A 121 -0.36 3.83 9.23
C ILE A 121 -0.27 2.42 8.67
N ASP A 122 0.09 2.22 7.39
CA ASP A 122 0.28 0.88 6.80
C ASP A 122 1.38 0.07 7.51
N ASP A 123 2.49 0.73 7.85
CA ASP A 123 3.64 0.08 8.49
C ASP A 123 3.37 -0.32 9.95
N GLU A 124 2.71 0.57 10.70
CA GLU A 124 2.38 0.37 12.11
C GLU A 124 1.00 -0.27 12.34
N PHE A 125 0.29 -0.64 11.26
CA PHE A 125 -1.02 -1.28 11.33
C PHE A 125 -0.93 -2.60 12.12
N VAL A 126 -1.53 -2.62 13.31
CA VAL A 126 -1.66 -3.82 14.13
C VAL A 126 -3.12 -4.06 14.47
N CYS A 127 -3.62 -5.25 14.13
CA CYS A 127 -4.95 -5.69 14.54
C CYS A 127 -4.91 -6.32 15.93
N ASP A 128 -5.54 -5.68 16.92
CA ASP A 128 -5.78 -6.22 18.26
C ASP A 128 -7.26 -6.57 18.43
N GLY A 129 -7.60 -7.82 18.10
CA GLY A 129 -8.97 -8.30 18.17
C GLY A 129 -9.85 -7.69 17.07
N ARG A 130 -10.64 -6.67 17.41
CA ARG A 130 -11.48 -5.91 16.45
C ARG A 130 -11.07 -4.44 16.36
N ASP A 131 -9.97 -4.08 16.99
CA ASP A 131 -9.48 -2.72 17.07
C ASP A 131 -8.17 -2.60 16.27
N VAL A 132 -8.02 -1.49 15.56
CA VAL A 132 -6.80 -1.14 14.84
C VAL A 132 -5.93 -0.29 15.76
N ALA A 133 -4.66 -0.67 15.92
CA ALA A 133 -3.67 0.06 16.69
C ALA A 133 -2.56 0.58 15.78
N ILE A 134 -2.25 1.87 15.89
CA ILE A 134 -1.23 2.60 15.10
C ILE A 134 -0.34 3.49 15.98
N ALA A 135 0.15 2.92 17.09
CA ALA A 135 0.80 3.66 18.17
C ALA A 135 2.06 4.44 17.75
N GLY A 136 2.71 4.06 16.64
CA GLY A 136 3.93 4.70 16.15
C GLY A 136 3.74 6.02 15.38
N CYS A 137 2.52 6.37 14.96
CA CYS A 137 2.32 7.42 13.95
C CYS A 137 1.98 8.82 14.47
N ASN A 138 1.98 9.03 15.78
CA ASN A 138 1.57 10.30 16.39
C ASN A 138 2.32 11.52 15.82
N THR A 139 3.64 11.44 15.64
CA THR A 139 4.44 12.56 15.12
C THR A 139 4.08 12.89 13.67
N VAL A 140 3.90 11.88 12.83
CA VAL A 140 3.59 12.08 11.40
C VAL A 140 2.17 12.62 11.23
N LEU A 141 1.22 12.12 12.03
CA LEU A 141 -0.15 12.64 12.06
C LEU A 141 -0.23 14.09 12.54
N GLU A 142 0.57 14.48 13.52
CA GLU A 142 0.66 15.88 13.94
C GLU A 142 1.30 16.76 12.85
N ASN A 143 2.30 16.29 12.11
CA ASN A 143 2.84 17.03 10.95
C ASN A 143 1.77 17.25 9.87
N LEU A 144 0.94 16.23 9.58
CA LEU A 144 -0.19 16.36 8.66
C LEU A 144 -1.19 17.39 9.16
N ARG A 145 -1.50 17.38 10.46
CA ARG A 145 -2.38 18.35 11.10
C ARG A 145 -1.84 19.76 11.02
N GLU A 146 -0.54 19.95 11.25
CA GLU A 146 0.11 21.27 11.18
C GLU A 146 0.09 21.83 9.75
N CYS A 147 0.19 20.95 8.74
CA CYS A 147 0.19 21.34 7.34
C CYS A 147 -1.22 21.55 6.76
N ALA A 148 -2.06 20.50 6.77
CA ALA A 148 -3.37 20.47 6.11
C ALA A 148 -4.56 20.76 7.05
N GLY A 149 -4.28 20.97 8.34
CA GLY A 149 -5.28 21.33 9.33
C GLY A 149 -6.14 20.18 9.85
N LEU A 150 -7.11 20.55 10.68
CA LEU A 150 -8.05 19.63 11.34
C LEU A 150 -8.95 18.82 10.41
N PRO A 151 -9.46 19.33 9.26
CA PRO A 151 -10.35 18.57 8.40
C PRO A 151 -9.67 17.32 7.83
N VAL A 152 -8.45 17.48 7.29
CA VAL A 152 -7.67 16.39 6.70
C VAL A 152 -7.20 15.44 7.79
N TYR A 153 -6.63 15.96 8.87
CA TYR A 153 -6.23 15.15 10.03
C TYR A 153 -7.42 14.33 10.58
N GLY A 154 -8.58 14.96 10.74
CA GLY A 154 -9.78 14.33 11.27
C GLY A 154 -10.30 13.22 10.36
N ALA A 155 -10.25 13.40 9.04
CA ALA A 155 -10.63 12.38 8.07
C ALA A 155 -9.75 11.13 8.19
N VAL A 156 -8.43 11.30 8.35
CA VAL A 156 -7.50 10.16 8.55
C VAL A 156 -7.74 9.50 9.90
N VAL A 157 -7.73 10.26 11.00
CA VAL A 157 -7.86 9.71 12.36
C VAL A 157 -9.20 9.01 12.58
N ALA A 158 -10.31 9.55 12.05
CA ALA A 158 -11.63 8.94 12.19
C ALA A 158 -11.73 7.54 11.54
N GLN A 159 -10.81 7.18 10.64
CA GLN A 159 -10.77 5.85 10.07
C GLN A 159 -10.00 4.86 10.95
N PHE A 160 -9.08 5.29 11.82
CA PHE A 160 -8.16 4.38 12.50
C PHE A 160 -8.16 4.47 14.04
N PHE A 161 -8.89 5.43 14.63
CA PHE A 161 -9.06 5.63 16.07
C PHE A 161 -10.54 5.72 16.46
#